data_AF-A0AAX1EF28-F1
#
_entry.id   AF-A0AAX1EF28-F1
#
_cell.length_a   1.000
_cell.length_b   1.000
_cell.length_c   1.000
_cell.angle_alpha   90.00
_cell.angle_beta   90.00
_cell.angle_gamma   90.00
#
_symmetry.space_group_name_H-M   'P 1'
#
loop_
_entity.id
_entity.type
_entity.pdbx_description
1 polymer ?
#
loop_
_entity_poly.entity_id
_entity_poly.type
_entity_poly.pdbx_seq_one_letter_code
_entity_poly.pdbx_strand_id
1 'polypeptide(L)'
;MFEPFELITPVNKSTVLKFVDANAPFYSKLCLYHNSEIVSDCSFKPEEKKLIKENMQEYTSLIDALKTLNSNVKSKYLSEFIALVEKYKGKSHQSSAEGGLRI
;
A
#
# COMPACT_ATOMS: atom_id res chain seq x y z
N MET A 1 1.29 -25.15 12.63
CA MET A 1 1.81 -24.47 11.44
C MET A 1 1.16 -23.09 11.45
N PHE A 2 1.91 -22.02 11.69
CA PHE A 2 1.32 -20.67 11.70
C PHE A 2 1.25 -20.19 10.26
N GLU A 3 0.03 -20.13 9.70
CA GLU A 3 -0.16 -19.55 8.37
C GLU A 3 0.09 -18.04 8.44
N PRO A 4 0.92 -17.48 7.54
CA PRO A 4 1.05 -16.04 7.43
C PRO A 4 -0.32 -15.47 7.06
N PHE A 5 -0.81 -14.54 7.89
CA PHE A 5 -2.04 -13.82 7.57
C PHE A 5 -1.72 -12.74 6.55
N GLU A 6 -2.18 -12.95 5.32
CA GLU A 6 -1.92 -12.05 4.20
C GLU A 6 -3.20 -11.23 3.90
N LEU A 7 -3.16 -9.95 4.23
CA LEU A 7 -4.21 -9.01 3.82
C LEU A 7 -3.79 -8.33 2.52
N ILE A 8 -4.73 -8.24 1.58
CA ILE A 8 -4.50 -7.65 0.26
C ILE A 8 -5.52 -6.55 0.01
N THR A 9 -5.06 -5.34 -0.29
CA THR A 9 -5.89 -4.20 -0.67
C THR A 9 -5.63 -3.83 -2.12
N PRO A 10 -6.61 -3.95 -3.02
CA PRO A 10 -6.42 -3.57 -4.42
C PRO A 10 -6.32 -2.05 -4.57
N VAL A 11 -5.26 -1.58 -5.23
CA VAL A 11 -5.10 -0.18 -5.63
C VAL A 11 -5.74 0.04 -7.00
N ASN A 12 -5.43 -0.84 -7.96
CA ASN A 12 -6.00 -0.90 -9.31
C ASN A 12 -5.92 -2.35 -9.86
N LYS A 13 -6.24 -2.56 -11.15
CA LYS A 13 -6.27 -3.90 -11.78
C LYS A 13 -4.95 -4.68 -11.69
N SER A 14 -3.82 -3.97 -11.71
CA SER A 14 -2.48 -4.56 -11.75
C SER A 14 -1.66 -4.28 -10.49
N THR A 15 -2.22 -3.52 -9.54
CA THR A 15 -1.48 -3.00 -8.39
C THR A 15 -2.24 -3.28 -7.12
N VAL A 16 -1.55 -3.90 -6.15
CA VAL A 16 -2.12 -4.28 -4.86
C VAL A 16 -1.17 -3.92 -3.73
N LEU A 17 -1.72 -3.61 -2.56
CA LEU A 17 -0.98 -3.51 -1.31
C LEU A 17 -1.14 -4.83 -0.57
N LYS A 18 -0.04 -5.41 -0.12
CA LYS A 18 -0.02 -6.67 0.63
C LYS A 18 0.65 -6.44 1.97
N PHE A 19 -0.06 -6.74 3.06
CA PHE A 19 0.50 -6.67 4.39
C PHE A 19 0.95 -8.05 4.80
N VAL A 20 2.24 -8.13 5.10
CA VAL A 20 2.91 -9.34 5.53
C VAL A 20 3.14 -9.21 7.02
N ASP A 21 2.28 -9.88 7.79
CA ASP A 21 2.39 -10.02 9.24
C ASP A 21 2.98 -11.40 9.54
N ALA A 22 4.32 -11.53 9.45
CA ALA A 22 5.00 -12.82 9.58
C ALA A 22 5.03 -13.38 11.02
N ASN A 23 4.18 -12.87 11.94
CA ASN A 23 4.31 -13.08 13.39
C ASN A 23 5.75 -12.87 13.90
N ALA A 24 6.56 -12.13 13.14
CA ALA A 24 7.93 -11.81 13.50
C ALA A 24 7.84 -10.87 14.70
N PRO A 25 8.56 -11.13 15.80
CA PRO A 25 8.42 -10.36 17.03
C PRO A 25 8.72 -8.86 16.89
N PHE A 26 9.32 -8.45 15.76
CA PHE A 26 9.98 -7.16 15.63
C PHE A 26 9.39 -6.25 14.56
N TYR A 27 8.93 -6.75 13.40
CA TYR A 27 8.44 -5.89 12.29
C TYR A 27 7.38 -6.55 11.39
N SER A 28 6.36 -5.78 11.02
CA SER A 28 5.41 -6.11 9.94
C SER A 28 5.73 -5.27 8.71
N LYS A 29 5.38 -5.73 7.51
CA LYS A 29 5.66 -5.00 6.25
C LYS A 29 4.41 -4.79 5.42
N LEU A 30 4.25 -3.58 4.87
CA LEU A 30 3.28 -3.30 3.81
C LEU A 30 4.05 -3.17 2.49
N CYS A 31 3.76 -4.04 1.55
CA CYS A 31 4.42 -4.09 0.26
C CYS A 31 3.45 -3.64 -0.83
N LEU A 32 3.91 -2.74 -1.70
CA LEU A 32 3.24 -2.38 -2.94
C LEU A 32 3.71 -3.31 -4.05
N TYR A 33 2.77 -4.05 -4.62
CA TYR A 33 2.99 -4.91 -5.77
C TYR A 33 2.40 -4.30 -7.03
N HIS A 34 3.11 -4.40 -8.14
CA HIS A 34 2.62 -4.07 -9.49
C HIS A 34 2.97 -5.22 -10.43
N ASN A 35 2.00 -5.78 -11.15
CA ASN A 35 2.17 -6.97 -12.00
C ASN A 35 2.85 -8.15 -11.28
N SER A 36 2.48 -8.38 -10.01
CA SER A 36 3.06 -9.42 -9.14
C SER A 36 4.52 -9.21 -8.74
N GLU A 37 5.12 -8.06 -9.06
CA GLU A 37 6.46 -7.67 -8.61
C GLU A 37 6.40 -6.64 -7.49
N ILE A 38 7.32 -6.73 -6.51
CA ILE A 38 7.42 -5.74 -5.43
C ILE A 38 8.02 -4.46 -6.01
N VAL A 39 7.26 -3.38 -5.93
CA VAL A 39 7.72 -2.04 -6.32
C VAL A 39 8.38 -1.34 -5.14
N SER A 40 7.79 -1.48 -3.95
CA SER A 40 8.25 -0.80 -2.74
C SER A 40 7.68 -1.50 -1.51
N ASP A 41 8.35 -1.38 -0.38
CA ASP A 41 7.85 -1.83 0.92
C ASP A 41 8.09 -0.78 2.00
N CYS A 42 7.22 -0.78 3.01
CA CYS A 42 7.37 -0.01 4.22
C CYS A 42 7.27 -0.94 5.43
N SER A 43 8.22 -0.81 6.36
CA SER A 43 8.25 -1.60 7.60
C SER A 43 7.59 -0.82 8.73
N PHE A 44 6.84 -1.52 9.57
CA PHE A 44 6.08 -0.96 10.68
C PHE A 44 6.41 -1.71 11.96
N LYS A 45 6.46 -0.96 13.06
CA LYS A 45 6.61 -1.48 14.42
C LYS A 45 5.34 -2.20 14.86
N PRO A 46 5.43 -3.03 15.91
CA PRO A 46 4.27 -3.74 16.45
C PRO A 46 3.12 -2.83 16.90
N GLU A 47 3.40 -1.60 17.32
CA GLU A 47 2.39 -0.63 17.77
C GLU A 47 1.59 -0.05 16.59
N GLU A 48 2.24 0.07 15.43
CA GLU A 48 1.70 0.64 14.19
C GLU A 48 0.83 -0.36 13.42
N LYS A 49 1.07 -1.67 13.61
CA LYS A 49 0.40 -2.75 12.87
C LYS A 49 -1.12 -2.77 13.05
N LYS A 50 -1.62 -2.37 14.24
CA LYS A 50 -3.04 -2.48 14.58
C LYS A 50 -3.88 -1.58 13.66
N LEU A 51 -3.44 -0.33 13.50
CA LEU A 51 -4.09 0.65 12.63
C LEU A 51 -4.14 0.18 11.18
N ILE A 52 -3.04 -0.43 10.70
CA ILE A 52 -2.94 -0.94 9.33
C ILE A 52 -3.89 -2.11 9.12
N LYS A 53 -3.90 -3.08 10.04
CA LYS A 53 -4.78 -4.26 9.97
C LYS A 53 -6.26 -3.89 9.97
N GLU A 54 -6.68 -2.95 10.81
CA GLU A 54 -8.08 -2.53 10.91
C GLU A 54 -8.56 -1.80 9.65
N ASN A 55 -7.68 -1.08 8.95
CA ASN A 55 -8.03 -0.26 7.79
C ASN A 55 -7.74 -0.94 6.45
N MET A 56 -7.28 -2.19 6.44
CA MET A 56 -6.78 -2.83 5.23
C MET A 56 -7.86 -3.26 4.23
N GLN A 57 -9.12 -3.26 4.63
CA GLN A 57 -10.22 -3.71 3.77
C GLN A 57 -10.47 -2.76 2.59
N GLU A 58 -10.21 -1.47 2.77
CA GLU A 58 -10.45 -0.46 1.76
C GLU A 58 -9.22 0.41 1.51
N TYR A 59 -8.94 0.68 0.24
CA TYR A 59 -7.82 1.52 -0.17
C TYR A 59 -7.83 2.89 0.52
N THR A 60 -8.99 3.57 0.51
CA THR A 60 -9.12 4.93 1.04
C THR A 60 -8.82 4.96 2.54
N SER A 61 -9.41 4.02 3.29
CA SER A 61 -9.19 3.87 4.74
C SER A 61 -7.74 3.54 5.06
N LEU A 62 -7.12 2.64 4.29
CA LEU A 62 -5.72 2.29 4.47
C LEU A 62 -4.80 3.49 4.22
N ILE A 63 -5.02 4.25 3.15
CA ILE A 63 -4.20 5.44 2.86
C ILE A 63 -4.38 6.51 3.93
N ASP A 64 -5.61 6.73 4.41
CA ASP A 64 -5.86 7.70 5.48
C ASP A 64 -5.18 7.30 6.79
N ALA A 65 -5.23 6.01 7.15
CA ALA A 65 -4.50 5.45 8.28
C ALA A 65 -2.98 5.66 8.14
N LEU A 66 -2.42 5.41 6.95
CA LEU A 66 -1.00 5.63 6.68
C LEU A 66 -0.62 7.11 6.76
N LYS A 67 -1.47 8.04 6.29
CA LYS A 67 -1.25 9.50 6.40
C LYS A 67 -1.32 9.99 7.84
N THR A 68 -2.28 9.49 8.60
CA THR A 68 -2.41 9.75 10.05
C THR A 68 -1.17 9.26 10.78
N LEU A 69 -0.73 8.05 10.49
CA LEU A 69 0.48 7.46 11.05
C LEU A 69 1.72 8.29 10.67
N ASN A 70 1.85 8.69 9.40
CA ASN A 70 2.94 9.53 8.94
C ASN A 70 2.98 10.90 9.62
N SER A 71 1.83 11.49 9.96
CA SER A 71 1.78 12.74 10.73
C SER A 71 2.34 12.56 12.15
N ASN A 72 2.15 11.39 12.75
CA ASN A 72 2.66 11.05 14.08
C ASN A 72 4.16 10.75 14.06
N VAL A 73 4.61 9.89 13.13
CA VAL A 73 6.02 9.42 13.09
C VAL A 73 6.94 10.29 12.25
N LYS A 74 6.37 11.17 11.41
CA LYS A 74 7.08 12.08 10.49
C LYS A 74 8.16 11.36 9.66
N SER A 75 7.83 10.16 9.18
CA SER A 75 8.78 9.30 8.49
C SER A 75 8.83 9.66 7.01
N LYS A 76 10.00 10.10 6.54
CA LYS A 76 10.22 10.38 5.11
C LYS A 76 9.91 9.14 4.26
N TYR A 77 10.35 7.97 4.70
CA TYR A 77 10.11 6.70 3.98
C TYR A 77 8.62 6.38 3.82
N LEU A 78 7.83 6.58 4.87
CA LEU A 78 6.39 6.37 4.81
C LEU A 78 5.70 7.40 3.91
N SER A 79 6.13 8.66 3.98
CA SER A 79 5.64 9.71 3.08
C SER A 79 5.90 9.38 1.61
N GLU A 80 7.10 8.90 1.28
CA GLU A 80 7.48 8.50 -0.07
C GLU A 80 6.68 7.26 -0.54
N PHE A 81 6.47 6.30 0.36
CA PHE A 81 5.64 5.12 0.10
C PHE A 81 4.19 5.52 -0.22
N ILE A 82 3.55 6.34 0.62
CA ILE A 82 2.17 6.82 0.39
C ILE A 82 2.07 7.54 -0.96
N ALA A 83 3.00 8.45 -1.25
CA ALA A 83 3.01 9.18 -2.51
C ALA A 83 3.15 8.26 -3.73
N LEU A 84 3.96 7.19 -3.62
CA LEU A 84 4.10 6.19 -4.67
C LEU A 84 2.79 5.42 -4.88
N VAL A 85 2.15 4.96 -3.81
CA VAL A 85 0.87 4.26 -3.86
C VAL A 85 -0.21 5.13 -4.51
N GLU A 86 -0.31 6.41 -4.13
CA GLU A 86 -1.25 7.37 -4.72
C GLU A 86 -0.97 7.60 -6.22
N LYS A 87 0.30 7.63 -6.64
CA LYS A 87 0.66 7.68 -8.06
C LYS A 87 0.15 6.47 -8.84
N TYR A 88 0.23 5.26 -8.29
CA TYR A 88 -0.32 4.07 -8.95
C TYR A 88 -1.86 4.09 -9.02
N LYS A 89 -2.52 4.68 -8.02
CA LYS A 89 -3.97 4.89 -8.08
C LYS A 89 -4.33 5.87 -9.21
N GLY A 90 -3.63 7.00 -9.30
CA GLY A 90 -3.83 8.03 -10.32
C GLY A 90 -3.50 7.57 -11.74
N LYS A 91 -2.46 6.74 -11.92
CA LYS A 91 -2.09 6.17 -13.24
C LYS A 91 -3.16 5.27 -13.85
N SER A 92 -4.09 4.74 -13.06
CA SER A 92 -5.22 3.99 -13.60
C SER A 92 -6.17 4.87 -14.45
N HIS A 93 -6.06 6.20 -14.34
CA HIS A 93 -6.83 7.15 -15.15
C HIS A 93 -6.08 7.64 -16.40
N GLN A 94 -4.81 7.25 -16.58
CA GLN A 94 -3.95 7.76 -17.65
C GLN A 94 -3.63 6.70 -18.72
N SER A 95 -4.57 5.76 -18.93
CA SER A 95 -4.54 4.79 -20.03
C SER A 95 -5.90 4.77 -20.74
N SER A 96 -6.38 5.95 -21.15
CA SER A 96 -7.41 6.12 -22.20
C SER A 96 -7.58 7.61 -22.54
N ALA A 97 -6.54 8.25 -23.07
CA ALA A 97 -6.70 9.56 -23.72
C ALA A 97 -5.57 9.91 -24.71
N GLU A 98 -4.80 8.94 -25.22
CA GLU A 98 -3.94 9.19 -26.39
C GLU A 98 -3.98 7.96 -27.29
N GLY A 99 -4.94 7.98 -28.21
CA GLY A 99 -5.21 6.88 -29.12
C GLY A 99 -6.20 7.25 -30.21
N GLY A 100 -5.88 8.29 -30.99
CA GLY A 100 -6.34 8.40 -32.37
C GLY A 100 -7.61 9.21 -32.62
N LEU A 101 -7.48 10.54 -32.59
CA LEU A 101 -8.20 11.37 -33.55
C LEU A 101 -7.55 11.13 -34.93
N ARG A 102 -8.22 10.39 -35.81
CA ARG A 102 -8.03 10.52 -37.26
C ARG A 102 -9.42 10.46 -37.90
N ILE A 103 -9.87 11.66 -38.29
CA ILE A 103 -10.74 12.03 -39.44
C ILE A 103 -11.62 10.94 -40.05
#